data_AF-A0A3C0IU06-F1
#
_entry.id   AF-A0A3C0IU06-F1
#
_cell.length_a   1.000
_cell.length_b   1.000
_cell.length_c   1.000
_cell.angle_alpha   90.00
_cell.angle_beta   90.00
_cell.angle_gamma   90.00
#
_symmetry.space_group_name_H-M   'P 1'
#
loop_
_entity.id
_entity.type
_entity.pdbx_description
1 polymer ?
#
loop_
_entity_poly.entity_id
_entity_poly.type
_entity_poly.pdbx_seq_one_letter_code
_entity_poly.pdbx_strand_id
1 'polypeptide(L)'
;MSNRSADIVFHLIKSLEKAEKRHFKLYITRNSAKQDLKIIQLFDAMDKLEEYDEKWLLKKMGAITKPQLANMKTHLYKQVLASLRLLKTAESTDLQLSEQLDYARILYHKGLKLQALKILEKAKELAKANSKFNYLAQVISLEKKIENLHITRTSQEKIEQITQESLNISEHIQSVSKLSNLALLLYRWYTQHG
;
A
#
# COMPACT_ATOMS: atom_id res chain seq x y z
N MET A 1 -12.14 32.03 -6.00
CA MET A 1 -11.58 30.77 -6.53
C MET A 1 -11.53 29.74 -5.40
N SER A 2 -12.50 28.81 -5.33
CA SER A 2 -12.49 27.70 -4.35
C SER A 2 -13.62 26.68 -4.63
N ASN A 3 -13.83 26.32 -5.90
CA ASN A 3 -14.89 25.38 -6.27
C ASN A 3 -14.42 24.49 -7.42
N ARG A 4 -13.47 23.57 -7.19
CA ARG A 4 -13.05 22.48 -8.11
C ARG A 4 -11.93 21.57 -7.57
N SER A 5 -12.03 21.15 -6.31
CA SER A 5 -11.54 19.82 -5.95
C SER A 5 -12.76 19.06 -5.48
N ALA A 6 -13.47 18.42 -6.41
CA ALA A 6 -14.54 17.52 -6.00
C ALA A 6 -13.92 16.49 -5.04
N ASP A 7 -14.64 16.24 -3.95
CA ASP A 7 -14.08 15.60 -2.77
C ASP A 7 -13.41 14.27 -3.14
N ILE A 8 -12.13 14.11 -2.81
CA ILE A 8 -11.34 12.93 -3.21
C ILE A 8 -11.99 11.64 -2.69
N VAL A 9 -12.61 11.69 -1.51
CA VAL A 9 -13.31 10.54 -0.92
C VAL A 9 -14.56 10.22 -1.73
N PHE A 10 -15.30 11.23 -2.17
CA PHE A 10 -16.46 11.05 -3.04
C PHE A 10 -16.07 10.40 -4.37
N HIS A 11 -15.03 10.91 -5.04
CA HIS A 11 -14.54 10.31 -6.29
C HIS A 11 -14.09 8.87 -6.11
N LEU A 12 -13.34 8.57 -5.04
CA LEU A 12 -12.93 7.21 -4.74
C LEU A 12 -14.14 6.30 -4.59
N ILE A 13 -15.15 6.68 -3.79
CA ILE A 13 -16.38 5.89 -3.59
C ILE A 13 -17.10 5.64 -4.92
N LYS A 14 -17.16 6.65 -5.79
CA LYS A 14 -17.78 6.55 -7.12
C LYS A 14 -17.02 5.66 -8.09
N SER A 15 -15.70 5.57 -7.96
CA SER A 15 -14.90 4.66 -8.77
C SER A 15 -15.04 3.19 -8.40
N LEU A 16 -15.59 2.87 -7.22
CA LEU A 16 -15.69 1.49 -6.73
C LEU A 16 -16.72 0.66 -7.50
N GLU A 17 -16.37 -0.59 -7.76
CA GLU A 17 -17.30 -1.58 -8.28
C GLU A 17 -18.29 -2.05 -7.20
N LYS A 18 -19.43 -2.62 -7.64
CA LYS A 18 -20.46 -3.15 -6.72
C LYS A 18 -19.89 -4.18 -5.72
N ALA A 19 -18.95 -5.02 -6.18
CA ALA A 19 -18.29 -6.01 -5.33
C ALA A 19 -17.40 -5.35 -4.27
N GLU A 20 -16.63 -4.31 -4.63
CA GLU A 20 -15.76 -3.56 -3.73
C GLU A 20 -16.55 -2.80 -2.67
N LYS A 21 -17.66 -2.16 -3.06
CA LYS A 21 -18.57 -1.48 -2.11
C LYS A 21 -19.15 -2.46 -1.09
N ARG A 22 -19.54 -3.67 -1.53
CA ARG A 22 -20.01 -4.73 -0.63
C ARG A 22 -18.89 -5.20 0.30
N HIS A 23 -17.69 -5.40 -0.22
CA HIS A 23 -16.53 -5.81 0.57
C HIS A 23 -16.23 -4.79 1.67
N PHE A 24 -16.19 -3.49 1.34
CA PHE A 24 -15.98 -2.42 2.32
C PHE A 24 -16.97 -2.48 3.48
N LYS A 25 -18.27 -2.61 3.19
CA LYS A 25 -19.32 -2.68 4.23
C LYS A 25 -19.12 -3.89 5.16
N LEU A 26 -18.77 -5.04 4.61
CA LEU A 26 -18.48 -6.24 5.41
C LEU A 26 -17.20 -6.08 6.24
N TYR A 27 -16.16 -5.49 5.64
CA TYR A 27 -14.90 -5.20 6.32
C TYR A 27 -15.11 -4.31 7.54
N ILE A 28 -15.89 -3.24 7.42
CA ILE A 28 -16.23 -2.40 8.57
C ILE A 28 -17.05 -3.18 9.58
N THR A 29 -18.15 -3.82 9.16
CA THR A 29 -19.04 -4.54 10.09
C THR A 29 -18.32 -5.60 10.93
N ARG A 30 -17.29 -6.25 10.40
CA ARG A 30 -16.51 -7.29 11.11
C ARG A 30 -15.48 -6.74 12.09
N ASN A 31 -14.98 -5.52 11.87
CA ASN A 31 -13.83 -4.97 12.60
C ASN A 31 -14.22 -3.92 13.66
N SER A 32 -15.51 -3.80 13.99
CA SER A 32 -16.04 -2.54 14.50
C SER A 32 -16.90 -2.60 15.76
N ALA A 33 -16.71 -1.57 16.59
CA ALA A 33 -17.60 -1.16 17.68
C ALA A 33 -18.55 -0.03 17.20
N LYS A 34 -19.49 0.43 18.05
CA LYS A 34 -20.59 1.37 17.71
C LYS A 34 -20.23 2.60 16.85
N GLN A 35 -18.99 3.11 16.86
CA GLN A 35 -18.58 4.30 16.09
C GLN A 35 -18.61 4.10 14.57
N ASP A 36 -18.50 2.86 14.09
CA ASP A 36 -18.32 2.59 12.66
C ASP A 36 -19.64 2.51 11.87
N LEU A 37 -20.78 2.48 12.55
CA LEU A 37 -22.09 2.65 11.92
C LEU A 37 -22.21 4.02 11.24
N LYS A 38 -21.59 5.06 11.81
CA LYS A 38 -21.58 6.40 11.21
C LYS A 38 -20.71 6.48 9.95
N ILE A 39 -19.67 5.65 9.86
CA ILE A 39 -18.80 5.55 8.67
C ILE A 39 -19.56 4.88 7.52
N ILE A 40 -20.30 3.81 7.80
CA ILE A 40 -21.17 3.16 6.81
C ILE A 40 -22.27 4.13 6.34
N GLN A 41 -22.90 4.87 7.27
CA GLN A 41 -23.90 5.88 6.91
C GLN A 41 -23.32 6.98 6.01
N LEU A 42 -22.13 7.49 6.33
CA LEU A 42 -21.46 8.50 5.51
C LEU A 42 -21.13 7.95 4.12
N PHE A 43 -20.59 6.72 4.05
CA PHE A 43 -20.31 6.04 2.80
C PHE A 43 -21.57 5.90 1.93
N ASP A 44 -22.68 5.43 2.51
CA ASP A 44 -23.94 5.27 1.80
C ASP A 44 -24.56 6.59 1.35
N ALA A 45 -24.42 7.64 2.16
CA ALA A 45 -24.87 8.98 1.79
C ALA A 45 -24.06 9.52 0.60
N MET A 46 -22.74 9.33 0.60
CA MET A 46 -21.86 9.75 -0.49
C MET A 46 -22.06 8.90 -1.75
N ASP A 47 -22.27 7.59 -1.62
CA ASP A 47 -22.48 6.70 -2.77
C ASP A 47 -23.78 7.01 -3.53
N LYS A 48 -24.81 7.55 -2.85
CA LYS A 48 -26.10 7.89 -3.45
C LYS A 48 -26.11 9.23 -4.19
N LEU A 49 -25.22 10.15 -3.86
CA LEU A 49 -25.16 11.47 -4.47
C LEU A 49 -24.63 11.40 -5.91
N GLU A 50 -25.25 12.06 -6.88
CA GLU A 50 -24.70 12.15 -8.24
C GLU A 50 -23.52 13.13 -8.30
N GLU A 51 -23.68 14.28 -7.64
CA GLU A 51 -22.64 15.29 -7.47
C GLU A 51 -22.37 15.56 -5.99
N TYR A 52 -21.14 15.93 -5.66
CA TYR A 52 -20.76 16.18 -4.27
C TYR A 52 -21.42 17.46 -3.72
N ASP A 53 -22.26 17.31 -2.69
CA ASP A 53 -22.84 18.42 -1.92
C ASP A 53 -22.56 18.26 -0.42
N GLU A 54 -21.62 19.08 0.09
CA GLU A 54 -21.25 19.09 1.50
C GLU A 54 -22.37 19.60 2.43
N LYS A 55 -23.16 20.59 1.98
CA LYS A 55 -24.25 21.14 2.80
C LYS A 55 -25.34 20.10 2.99
N TRP A 56 -25.65 19.34 1.94
CA TRP A 56 -26.58 18.23 2.02
C TRP A 56 -26.06 17.12 2.93
N LEU A 57 -24.78 16.73 2.80
CA LEU A 57 -24.16 15.72 3.65
C LEU A 57 -24.20 16.11 5.14
N LEU A 58 -23.90 17.36 5.48
CA LEU A 58 -24.00 17.87 6.86
C LEU A 58 -25.43 17.73 7.41
N LYS A 59 -26.43 18.12 6.63
CA LYS A 59 -27.84 17.96 7.03
C LYS A 59 -28.23 16.49 7.19
N LYS A 60 -27.77 15.62 6.29
CA LYS A 60 -28.11 14.20 6.27
C LYS A 60 -27.52 13.43 7.45
N MET A 61 -26.30 13.78 7.86
CA MET A 61 -25.60 13.12 8.97
C MET A 61 -26.03 13.60 10.36
N GLY A 62 -26.94 14.59 10.44
CA GLY A 62 -27.47 15.14 11.70
C GLY A 62 -26.63 16.29 12.26
N ALA A 63 -26.71 16.52 13.58
CA ALA A 63 -26.03 17.62 14.29
C ALA A 63 -24.50 17.43 14.41
N ILE A 64 -23.82 17.19 13.27
CA ILE A 64 -22.36 17.18 13.19
C ILE A 64 -21.85 18.53 12.68
N THR A 65 -20.75 18.98 13.24
CA THR A 65 -20.08 20.21 12.79
C THR A 65 -19.23 19.95 11.55
N LYS A 66 -18.90 21.00 10.79
CA LYS A 66 -17.99 20.86 9.62
C LYS A 66 -16.66 20.16 9.95
N PRO A 67 -15.97 20.48 11.07
CA PRO A 67 -14.75 19.78 11.45
C PRO A 67 -14.97 18.28 11.72
N GLN A 68 -16.10 17.92 12.34
CA GLN A 68 -16.45 16.52 12.57
C GLN A 68 -16.67 15.78 11.24
N LEU A 69 -17.36 16.38 10.28
CA LEU A 69 -17.51 15.80 8.95
C LEU A 69 -16.17 15.61 8.25
N ALA A 70 -15.27 16.61 8.30
CA ALA A 70 -13.94 16.50 7.70
C ALA A 70 -13.12 15.34 8.32
N ASN A 71 -13.17 15.17 9.64
CA ASN A 71 -12.53 14.06 10.34
C ASN A 71 -13.15 12.71 9.94
N MET A 72 -14.48 12.64 9.84
CA MET A 72 -15.18 11.44 9.38
C MET A 72 -14.83 11.07 7.94
N LYS A 73 -14.73 12.05 7.03
CA LYS A 73 -14.26 11.82 5.65
C LYS A 73 -12.82 11.30 5.62
N THR A 74 -11.93 11.88 6.41
CA THR A 74 -10.54 11.42 6.53
C THR A 74 -10.47 9.98 7.04
N HIS A 75 -11.29 9.64 8.04
CA HIS A 75 -11.38 8.28 8.55
C HIS A 75 -11.96 7.32 7.51
N LEU A 76 -13.06 7.70 6.85
CA LEU A 76 -13.69 6.94 5.79
C LEU A 76 -12.71 6.62 4.66
N TYR A 77 -11.95 7.62 4.21
CA TYR A 77 -10.93 7.44 3.17
C TYR A 77 -9.90 6.37 3.54
N LYS A 78 -9.34 6.46 4.76
CA LYS A 78 -8.38 5.48 5.26
C LYS A 78 -9.00 4.07 5.32
N GLN A 79 -10.24 3.96 5.76
CA GLN A 79 -10.94 2.67 5.86
C GLN A 79 -11.27 2.07 4.49
N VAL A 80 -11.68 2.88 3.52
CA VAL A 80 -11.94 2.42 2.15
C VAL A 80 -10.63 1.88 1.55
N LEU A 81 -9.53 2.63 1.63
CA LEU A 81 -8.23 2.18 1.15
C LEU A 81 -7.74 0.90 1.85
N ALA A 82 -7.90 0.80 3.18
CA ALA A 82 -7.55 -0.41 3.92
C ALA A 82 -8.36 -1.63 3.45
N SER A 83 -9.67 -1.44 3.24
CA SER A 83 -10.55 -2.52 2.76
C SER A 83 -10.17 -2.98 1.34
N LEU A 84 -9.82 -2.05 0.45
CA LEU A 84 -9.42 -2.35 -0.92
C LEU A 84 -8.07 -3.05 -0.94
N ARG A 85 -7.12 -2.60 -0.11
CA ARG A 85 -5.83 -3.28 0.05
C ARG A 85 -6.04 -4.74 0.41
N LEU A 86 -6.89 -5.04 1.41
CA LEU A 86 -7.18 -6.42 1.81
C LEU A 86 -7.81 -7.25 0.69
N LEU A 87 -8.78 -6.67 -0.02
CA LEU A 87 -9.42 -7.34 -1.16
C LEU A 87 -8.41 -7.69 -2.26
N LYS A 88 -7.50 -6.76 -2.57
CA LYS A 88 -6.57 -6.86 -3.69
C LYS A 88 -5.23 -7.51 -3.34
N THR A 89 -4.97 -7.81 -2.07
CA THR A 89 -3.69 -8.42 -1.66
C THR A 89 -3.47 -9.77 -2.33
N ALA A 90 -4.50 -10.59 -2.51
CA ALA A 90 -4.35 -11.87 -3.20
C ALA A 90 -4.02 -11.74 -4.72
N GLU A 91 -4.41 -10.62 -5.34
CA GLU A 91 -4.27 -10.38 -6.79
C GLU A 91 -2.98 -9.63 -7.15
N SER A 92 -2.38 -8.92 -6.19
CA SER A 92 -1.22 -8.05 -6.43
C SER A 92 0.02 -8.59 -5.73
N THR A 93 0.99 -9.07 -6.52
CA THR A 93 2.30 -9.49 -6.02
C THR A 93 3.00 -8.38 -5.23
N ASP A 94 2.84 -7.11 -5.62
CA ASP A 94 3.44 -5.98 -4.91
C ASP A 94 2.85 -5.82 -3.49
N LEU A 95 1.52 -5.96 -3.36
CA LEU A 95 0.86 -5.92 -2.05
C LEU A 95 1.27 -7.12 -1.18
N GLN A 96 1.40 -8.31 -1.77
CA GLN A 96 1.88 -9.51 -1.05
C GLN A 96 3.31 -9.30 -0.55
N LEU A 97 4.22 -8.83 -1.41
CA LEU A 97 5.61 -8.59 -1.03
C LEU A 97 5.74 -7.53 0.06
N SER A 98 4.98 -6.43 -0.04
CA SER A 98 4.92 -5.42 1.02
C SER A 98 4.43 -6.02 2.35
N GLU A 99 3.38 -6.83 2.32
CA GLU A 99 2.85 -7.50 3.50
C GLU A 99 3.87 -8.47 4.14
N GLN A 100 4.54 -9.31 3.34
CA GLN A 100 5.57 -10.22 3.84
C GLN A 100 6.74 -9.44 4.49
N LEU A 101 7.18 -8.33 3.88
CA LEU A 101 8.20 -7.47 4.45
C LEU A 101 7.76 -6.86 5.80
N ASP A 102 6.50 -6.43 5.90
CA ASP A 102 5.95 -5.91 7.16
C ASP A 102 5.91 -6.98 8.24
N TYR A 103 5.47 -8.21 7.92
CA TYR A 103 5.50 -9.34 8.85
C TYR A 103 6.91 -9.68 9.29
N ALA A 104 7.88 -9.72 8.37
CA ALA A 104 9.29 -9.97 8.70
C ALA A 104 9.83 -8.91 9.68
N ARG A 105 9.54 -7.62 9.45
CA ARG A 105 9.93 -6.52 10.35
C ARG A 105 9.30 -6.66 11.74
N ILE A 106 8.01 -6.98 11.81
CA ILE A 106 7.29 -7.18 13.08
C ILE A 106 7.94 -8.32 13.86
N LEU A 107 8.14 -9.49 13.23
CA LEU A 107 8.77 -10.64 13.87
C LEU A 107 10.18 -10.34 14.34
N TYR A 108 10.97 -9.66 13.50
CA TYR A 108 12.32 -9.22 13.86
C TYR A 108 12.31 -8.32 15.11
N HIS A 109 11.44 -7.31 15.16
CA HIS A 109 11.30 -6.42 16.33
C HIS A 109 10.80 -7.15 17.58
N LYS A 110 10.09 -8.28 17.42
CA LYS A 110 9.67 -9.15 18.52
C LYS A 110 10.75 -10.18 18.91
N GLY A 111 11.94 -10.13 18.32
CA GLY A 111 13.04 -11.06 18.59
C GLY A 111 12.92 -12.42 17.87
N LEU A 112 11.88 -12.63 17.06
CA LEU A 112 11.58 -13.86 16.32
C LEU A 112 12.33 -13.91 14.98
N LYS A 113 13.66 -13.92 15.05
CA LYS A 113 14.55 -13.71 13.90
C LYS A 113 14.49 -14.83 12.87
N LEU A 114 14.50 -16.09 13.32
CA LEU A 114 14.46 -17.24 12.43
C LEU A 114 13.15 -17.28 11.63
N GLN A 115 12.05 -16.86 12.26
CA GLN A 115 10.74 -16.74 11.60
C GLN A 115 10.74 -15.57 10.61
N ALA A 116 11.35 -14.44 10.96
CA ALA A 116 11.53 -13.31 10.03
C ALA A 116 12.34 -13.74 8.79
N LEU A 117 13.46 -14.45 8.96
CA LEU A 117 14.28 -14.96 7.85
C LEU A 117 13.50 -15.94 6.95
N LYS A 118 12.67 -16.82 7.53
CA LYS A 118 11.80 -17.71 6.75
C LYS A 118 10.78 -16.95 5.89
N ILE A 119 10.24 -15.85 6.40
CA ILE A 119 9.35 -14.99 5.62
C ILE A 119 10.12 -14.29 4.51
N LEU A 120 11.32 -13.78 4.80
CA LEU A 120 12.17 -13.12 3.81
C LEU A 120 12.59 -14.05 2.68
N GLU A 121 12.87 -15.32 2.97
CA GLU A 121 13.21 -16.29 1.92
C GLU A 121 12.05 -16.47 0.93
N LYS A 122 10.82 -16.66 1.44
CA LYS A 122 9.62 -16.75 0.59
C LYS A 122 9.36 -15.47 -0.21
N ALA A 123 9.57 -14.31 0.42
CA ALA A 123 9.43 -13.02 -0.26
C ALA A 123 10.48 -12.85 -1.36
N LYS A 124 11.71 -13.32 -1.14
CA LYS A 124 12.79 -13.32 -2.14
C LYS A 124 12.42 -14.19 -3.35
N GLU A 125 11.94 -15.40 -3.13
CA GLU A 125 11.49 -16.30 -4.20
C GLU A 125 10.35 -15.68 -5.01
N LEU A 126 9.32 -15.15 -4.33
CA LEU A 126 8.18 -14.51 -4.97
C LEU A 126 8.62 -13.29 -5.80
N ALA A 127 9.51 -12.47 -5.26
CA ALA A 127 10.02 -11.29 -5.96
C ALA A 127 10.91 -11.66 -7.16
N LYS A 128 11.72 -12.72 -7.07
CA LYS A 128 12.49 -13.24 -8.22
C LYS A 128 11.58 -13.74 -9.32
N ALA A 129 10.59 -14.57 -8.98
CA ALA A 129 9.65 -15.15 -9.93
C ALA A 129 8.84 -14.10 -10.70
N ASN A 130 8.67 -12.90 -10.13
CA ASN A 130 7.90 -11.80 -10.73
C ASN A 130 8.78 -10.60 -11.14
N SER A 131 10.11 -10.76 -11.19
CA SER A 131 11.07 -9.71 -11.57
C SER A 131 10.93 -8.40 -10.77
N LYS A 132 10.61 -8.50 -9.49
CA LYS A 132 10.40 -7.36 -8.57
C LYS A 132 11.71 -6.92 -7.91
N PHE A 133 12.66 -6.42 -8.71
CA PHE A 133 14.02 -6.11 -8.24
C PHE A 133 14.09 -5.08 -7.09
N ASN A 134 13.22 -4.07 -7.08
CA ASN A 134 13.16 -3.10 -5.97
C ASN A 134 12.73 -3.74 -4.64
N TYR A 135 11.89 -4.79 -4.69
CA TYR A 135 11.55 -5.56 -3.51
C TYR A 135 12.68 -6.49 -3.11
N LEU A 136 13.39 -7.11 -4.07
CA LEU A 136 14.58 -7.91 -3.77
C LEU A 136 15.65 -7.11 -3.03
N ALA A 137 15.90 -5.86 -3.44
CA ALA A 137 16.82 -4.97 -2.74
C ALA A 137 16.40 -4.74 -1.27
N GLN A 138 15.10 -4.56 -1.01
CA GLN A 138 14.58 -4.40 0.35
C GLN A 138 14.68 -5.69 1.17
N VAL A 139 14.37 -6.84 0.58
CA VAL A 139 14.47 -8.15 1.23
C VAL A 139 15.91 -8.42 1.65
N ILE A 140 16.87 -8.27 0.73
CA ILE A 140 18.29 -8.48 1.00
C ILE A 140 18.83 -7.48 2.02
N SER A 141 18.40 -6.22 1.97
CA SER A 141 18.76 -5.22 2.97
C SER A 141 18.31 -5.64 4.37
N LEU A 142 17.09 -6.17 4.51
CA LEU A 142 16.60 -6.64 5.80
C LEU A 142 17.30 -7.94 6.24
N GLU A 143 17.57 -8.87 5.31
CA GLU A 143 18.34 -10.09 5.59
C GLU A 143 19.72 -9.75 6.15
N LYS A 144 20.48 -8.88 5.46
CA LYS A 144 21.77 -8.36 5.93
C LYS A 144 21.69 -7.71 7.32
N LYS A 145 20.63 -6.94 7.58
CA LYS A 145 20.41 -6.30 8.89
C LYS A 145 20.23 -7.33 10.01
N ILE A 146 19.48 -8.40 9.75
CA ILE A 146 19.24 -9.47 10.73
C ILE A 146 20.54 -10.24 11.01
N GLU A 147 21.29 -10.58 9.95
CA GLU A 147 22.56 -11.32 10.03
C GLU A 147 23.69 -10.51 10.69
N ASN A 148 23.77 -9.19 10.49
CA ASN A 148 24.81 -8.36 11.10
C ASN A 148 24.65 -8.20 12.62
N LEU A 149 23.41 -8.14 13.11
CA LEU A 149 23.12 -7.85 14.53
C LEU A 149 23.06 -9.10 15.39
N HIS A 150 22.97 -10.26 14.76
CA HIS A 150 22.88 -11.54 15.43
C HIS A 150 23.80 -12.49 14.69
N ILE A 151 24.77 -13.08 15.40
CA ILE A 151 25.57 -14.19 14.88
C ILE A 151 24.62 -15.39 14.72
N THR A 152 23.74 -15.32 13.73
CA THR A 152 23.14 -16.48 13.09
C THR A 152 24.32 -17.30 12.59
N ARG A 153 24.27 -18.62 12.79
CA ARG A 153 25.33 -19.56 12.38
C ARG A 153 25.37 -19.71 10.86
N THR A 154 25.31 -18.59 10.15
CA THR A 154 25.29 -18.47 8.72
C THR A 154 26.71 -18.70 8.22
N SER A 155 26.87 -19.59 7.25
CA SER A 155 28.17 -19.89 6.68
C SER A 155 28.72 -18.66 5.95
N GLN A 156 30.05 -18.54 5.93
CA GLN A 156 30.76 -17.53 5.15
C GLN A 156 30.28 -17.50 3.68
N GLU A 157 30.11 -18.69 3.08
CA GLU A 157 29.59 -18.85 1.72
C GLU A 157 28.23 -18.18 1.52
N LYS A 158 27.32 -18.29 2.49
CA LYS A 158 25.99 -17.67 2.39
C LYS A 158 26.07 -16.15 2.50
N ILE A 159 26.98 -15.61 3.31
CA ILE A 159 27.22 -14.16 3.40
C ILE A 159 27.78 -13.62 2.07
N GLU A 160 28.70 -14.34 1.45
CA GLU A 160 29.24 -14.00 0.13
C GLU A 160 28.17 -14.02 -0.95
N GLN A 161 27.30 -15.04 -0.96
CA GLN A 161 26.16 -15.12 -1.87
C GLN A 161 25.21 -13.92 -1.73
N ILE A 162 24.80 -13.59 -0.50
CA ILE A 162 23.92 -12.44 -0.22
C ILE A 162 24.59 -11.12 -0.67
N THR A 163 25.91 -11.02 -0.51
CA THR A 163 26.67 -9.84 -0.92
C THR A 163 26.70 -9.70 -2.43
N GLN A 164 27.02 -10.77 -3.16
CA GLN A 164 27.04 -10.78 -4.62
C GLN A 164 25.64 -10.53 -5.20
N GLU A 165 24.61 -11.17 -4.64
CA GLU A 165 23.23 -10.97 -5.07
C GLU A 165 22.80 -9.50 -4.94
N SER A 166 23.17 -8.85 -3.84
CA SER A 166 22.92 -7.44 -3.62
C SER A 166 23.58 -6.53 -4.67
N LEU A 167 24.79 -6.86 -5.13
CA LEU A 167 25.48 -6.09 -6.17
C LEU A 167 24.74 -6.22 -7.50
N ASN A 168 24.43 -7.46 -7.90
CA ASN A 168 23.74 -7.76 -9.15
C ASN A 168 22.37 -7.04 -9.23
N ILE A 169 21.61 -7.04 -8.13
CA ILE A 169 20.32 -6.33 -8.07
C ILE A 169 20.51 -4.81 -8.18
N SER A 170 21.54 -4.26 -7.53
CA SER A 170 21.81 -2.83 -7.57
C SER A 170 22.17 -2.35 -8.98
N GLU A 171 23.02 -3.11 -9.68
CA GLU A 171 23.37 -2.85 -11.09
C GLU A 171 22.15 -2.92 -12.01
N HIS A 172 21.28 -3.91 -11.79
CA HIS A 172 20.03 -4.04 -12.55
C HIS A 172 19.12 -2.83 -12.34
N ILE A 173 18.87 -2.44 -11.08
CA ILE A 173 18.04 -1.27 -10.74
C ILE A 173 18.63 0.01 -11.33
N GLN A 174 19.95 0.19 -11.26
CA GLN A 174 20.62 1.35 -11.83
C GLN A 174 20.41 1.42 -13.35
N SER A 175 20.51 0.29 -14.04
CA SER A 175 20.34 0.20 -15.49
C SER A 175 18.91 0.56 -15.90
N VAL A 176 17.90 -0.02 -15.23
CA VAL A 176 16.48 0.30 -15.45
C VAL A 176 16.21 1.78 -15.19
N SER A 177 16.76 2.33 -14.10
CA SER A 177 16.62 3.74 -13.75
C SER A 177 17.17 4.66 -14.85
N LYS A 178 18.40 4.42 -15.33
CA LYS A 178 19.02 5.19 -16.42
C LYS A 178 18.14 5.21 -17.68
N LEU A 179 17.65 4.04 -18.11
CA LEU A 179 16.82 3.92 -19.31
C LEU A 179 15.46 4.62 -19.14
N SER A 180 14.81 4.44 -17.99
CA SER A 180 13.51 5.08 -17.71
C SER A 180 13.62 6.60 -17.63
N ASN A 181 14.71 7.12 -17.05
CA ASN A 181 15.00 8.55 -17.01
C ASN A 181 15.21 9.12 -18.41
N LEU A 182 15.97 8.42 -19.26
CA LEU A 182 16.17 8.83 -20.65
C LEU A 182 14.84 8.85 -21.42
N ALA A 183 14.01 7.83 -21.28
CA ALA A 183 12.70 7.76 -21.93
C ALA A 183 11.80 8.94 -21.51
N LEU A 184 11.79 9.30 -20.23
CA LEU A 184 11.04 10.45 -19.72
C LEU A 184 11.54 11.77 -20.32
N LEU A 185 12.86 11.95 -20.42
CA LEU A 185 13.46 13.14 -21.03
C LEU A 185 13.13 13.25 -22.53
N LEU A 186 13.19 12.14 -23.26
CA LEU A 186 12.83 12.09 -24.68
C LEU A 186 11.35 12.41 -24.91
N TYR A 187 10.46 11.85 -24.08
CA TYR A 187 9.04 12.16 -24.14
C TYR A 187 8.79 13.66 -23.91
N ARG A 188 9.44 14.23 -22.89
CA ARG A 188 9.33 15.68 -22.64
C ARG A 188 9.86 16.51 -23.79
N TRP A 189 10.98 16.12 -24.38
CA TRP A 189 11.53 16.80 -25.54
C TRP A 189 10.58 16.76 -26.74
N TYR A 190 10.00 15.59 -27.04
CA TYR A 190 8.99 15.42 -28.08
C TYR A 190 7.76 16.30 -27.84
N THR A 191 7.22 16.35 -26.63
CA THR A 191 6.06 17.23 -26.34
C THR A 191 6.36 18.73 -26.48
N GLN A 192 7.63 19.13 -26.46
CA GLN A 192 8.05 20.53 -26.58
C GLN A 192 8.42 20.94 -28.00
N HIS A 193 8.91 20.02 -28.84
CA HIS A 193 9.49 20.32 -30.15
C HIS A 193 8.89 19.50 -31.30
N GLY A 194 8.09 18.49 -31.01
CA GLY A 194 7.40 17.63 -31.98
C GLY A 194 5.97 18.06 -32.24
#